data_AF-A0A1H1JW08-F1
#
_entry.id   AF-A0A1H1JW08-F1
#
_cell.length_a   1.000
_cell.length_b   1.000
_cell.length_c   1.000
_cell.angle_alpha   90.00
_cell.angle_beta   90.00
_cell.angle_gamma   90.00
#
_symmetry.space_group_name_H-M   'P 1'
#
loop_
_entity.id
_entity.type
_entity.pdbx_description
1 polymer ?
#
loop_
_entity_poly.entity_id
_entity_poly.type
_entity_poly.pdbx_seq_one_letter_code
_entity_poly.pdbx_strand_id
1 'polypeptide(L)'
;MLVMALCSFRPIFADEVINDSNCMQYLGGGGFGDFDCYEHHARSLEVDNKKLANSIKSARGIKGASKAELDRYMRAQDESAKACDLAPKLAYDWNIEEPPKTHVDMYDVTGARCHYSIRKQQNEILRDLYSIKTG
;
A
#
# COMPACT_ATOMS: atom_id res chain seq x y z
N MET A 1 -32.02 7.47 -44.94
CA MET A 1 -30.73 6.77 -44.78
C MET A 1 -30.35 6.83 -43.31
N LEU A 2 -30.43 5.71 -42.61
CA LEU A 2 -30.06 5.61 -41.18
C LEU A 2 -28.63 5.05 -41.13
N VAL A 3 -27.68 5.83 -40.61
CA VAL A 3 -26.30 5.37 -40.41
C VAL A 3 -26.27 4.62 -39.08
N MET A 4 -26.24 3.29 -39.13
CA MET A 4 -25.94 2.47 -37.96
C MET A 4 -24.45 2.62 -37.62
N ALA A 5 -24.16 3.40 -36.57
CA ALA A 5 -22.85 3.40 -35.95
C ALA A 5 -22.67 2.06 -35.20
N LEU A 6 -21.85 1.17 -35.78
CA LEU A 6 -21.36 -0.03 -35.11
C LEU A 6 -20.48 0.41 -33.93
N CYS A 7 -21.02 0.37 -32.72
CA CYS A 7 -20.21 0.44 -31.51
C CYS A 7 -19.35 -0.82 -31.44
N SER A 8 -18.10 -0.71 -31.89
CA SER A 8 -17.08 -1.72 -31.70
C SER A 8 -16.79 -1.87 -30.21
N PHE A 9 -17.42 -2.83 -29.55
CA PHE A 9 -16.96 -3.31 -28.26
C PHE A 9 -15.60 -3.99 -28.48
N ARG A 10 -14.51 -3.25 -28.26
CA ARG A 10 -13.20 -3.86 -28.12
C ARG A 10 -13.19 -4.60 -26.78
N PRO A 11 -12.94 -5.92 -26.76
CA PRO A 11 -12.79 -6.65 -25.50
C PRO A 11 -11.61 -6.02 -24.74
N ILE A 12 -11.88 -5.61 -23.50
CA ILE A 12 -10.89 -5.02 -22.60
C ILE A 12 -9.96 -6.18 -22.17
N PHE A 13 -8.71 -6.07 -22.63
CA PHE A 13 -7.48 -6.78 -22.28
C PHE A 13 -7.58 -8.07 -21.47
N ALA A 14 -7.45 -9.22 -22.16
CA ALA A 14 -7.23 -10.53 -21.55
C ALA A 14 -5.78 -11.07 -21.75
N ASP A 15 -4.86 -10.26 -22.30
CA ASP A 15 -3.48 -10.67 -22.60
C ASP A 15 -2.43 -10.11 -21.63
N GLU A 16 -2.81 -9.27 -20.67
CA GLU A 16 -1.85 -8.71 -19.74
C GLU A 16 -1.61 -9.67 -18.57
N VAL A 17 -0.40 -10.22 -18.49
CA VAL A 17 0.01 -11.08 -17.36
C VAL A 17 0.09 -10.22 -16.11
N ILE A 18 -0.84 -10.47 -15.17
CA ILE A 18 -0.84 -9.83 -13.86
C ILE A 18 0.42 -10.26 -13.10
N ASN A 19 1.21 -9.30 -12.68
CA ASN A 19 2.43 -9.46 -11.91
C ASN A 19 2.58 -8.29 -10.92
N ASP A 20 3.64 -8.29 -10.12
CA ASP A 20 3.85 -7.26 -9.09
C ASP A 20 3.78 -5.82 -9.63
N SER A 21 4.27 -5.55 -10.85
CA SER A 21 4.31 -4.19 -11.39
C SER A 21 2.95 -3.61 -11.79
N ASN A 22 1.97 -4.46 -12.08
CA ASN A 22 0.65 -4.04 -12.58
C ASN A 22 -0.52 -4.57 -11.74
N CYS A 23 -0.29 -5.40 -10.71
CA CYS A 23 -1.35 -5.99 -9.90
C CYS A 23 -2.28 -4.96 -9.25
N MET A 24 -1.76 -3.78 -8.89
CA MET A 24 -2.55 -2.68 -8.34
C MET A 24 -3.66 -2.17 -9.28
N GLN A 25 -3.56 -2.44 -10.58
CA GLN A 25 -4.56 -2.04 -11.59
C GLN A 25 -5.73 -3.05 -11.69
N TYR A 26 -5.56 -4.25 -11.12
CA TYR A 26 -6.49 -5.37 -11.24
C TYR A 26 -7.12 -5.78 -9.90
N LEU A 27 -7.07 -4.89 -8.91
CA LEU A 27 -7.64 -5.11 -7.58
C LEU A 27 -9.18 -5.11 -7.61
N GLY A 28 -9.79 -5.86 -6.68
CA GLY A 28 -11.25 -5.89 -6.51
C GLY A 28 -11.84 -7.29 -6.39
N GLY A 29 -11.00 -8.32 -6.45
CA GLY A 29 -11.42 -9.72 -6.27
C GLY A 29 -11.52 -10.14 -4.81
N GLY A 30 -10.95 -9.39 -3.87
CA GLY A 30 -11.04 -9.67 -2.43
C GLY A 30 -10.41 -10.99 -1.99
N GLY A 31 -9.53 -11.56 -2.81
CA GLY A 31 -8.89 -12.86 -2.55
C GLY A 31 -7.36 -12.78 -2.48
N PHE A 32 -6.73 -13.96 -2.51
CA PHE A 32 -5.27 -14.14 -2.36
C PHE A 32 -4.41 -13.20 -3.23
N GLY A 33 -4.80 -12.97 -4.50
CA GLY A 33 -4.07 -12.08 -5.39
C GLY A 33 -4.07 -10.61 -4.95
N ASP A 34 -5.19 -10.12 -4.38
CA ASP A 34 -5.27 -8.75 -3.85
C ASP A 34 -4.39 -8.63 -2.60
N PHE A 35 -4.44 -9.62 -1.70
CA PHE A 35 -3.62 -9.66 -0.50
C PHE A 35 -2.12 -9.64 -0.81
N ASP A 36 -1.64 -10.56 -1.66
CA ASP A 36 -0.23 -10.66 -2.03
C ASP A 36 0.27 -9.36 -2.68
N CYS A 37 -0.54 -8.78 -3.56
CA CYS A 37 -0.24 -7.50 -4.19
C CYS A 37 -0.07 -6.38 -3.15
N TYR A 38 -1.04 -6.22 -2.24
CA TYR A 38 -0.96 -5.19 -1.21
C TYR A 38 0.21 -5.40 -0.25
N GLU A 39 0.42 -6.62 0.24
CA GLU A 39 1.51 -6.94 1.19
C GLU A 39 2.88 -6.70 0.57
N HIS A 40 3.10 -7.17 -0.66
CA HIS A 40 4.38 -7.00 -1.33
C HIS A 40 4.69 -5.51 -1.58
N HIS A 41 3.71 -4.74 -2.08
CA HIS A 41 3.87 -3.30 -2.27
C HIS A 41 4.04 -2.54 -0.96
N ALA A 42 3.33 -2.91 0.10
CA ALA A 42 3.49 -2.29 1.42
C ALA A 42 4.92 -2.47 1.95
N ARG A 43 5.50 -3.68 1.81
CA ARG A 43 6.89 -3.96 2.20
C ARG A 43 7.90 -3.18 1.36
N SER A 44 7.69 -3.12 0.04
CA SER A 44 8.52 -2.33 -0.86
C SER A 44 8.52 -0.85 -0.46
N LEU A 45 7.33 -0.29 -0.21
CA LEU A 45 7.16 1.09 0.26
C LEU A 45 7.80 1.32 1.63
N GLU A 46 7.73 0.37 2.57
CA GLU A 46 8.38 0.50 3.87
C GLU A 46 9.91 0.62 3.74
N VAL A 47 10.51 -0.22 2.89
CA VAL A 47 11.95 -0.15 2.58
C VAL A 47 12.31 1.21 1.98
N ASP A 48 11.51 1.69 1.03
CA ASP A 48 11.75 2.98 0.39
C ASP A 48 11.51 4.17 1.34
N ASN A 49 10.53 4.09 2.23
CA ASN A 49 10.29 5.09 3.28
C ASN A 49 11.50 5.22 4.20
N LYS A 50 12.08 4.09 4.62
CA LYS A 50 13.31 4.07 5.43
C LYS A 50 14.48 4.72 4.69
N LYS A 51 14.66 4.43 3.40
CA LYS A 51 15.69 5.06 2.56
C LYS A 51 15.48 6.57 2.45
N LEU A 52 14.27 7.02 2.12
CA LEU A 52 13.93 8.44 2.00
C LEU A 52 14.15 9.19 3.32
N ALA A 53 13.69 8.64 4.44
CA ALA A 53 13.90 9.25 5.76
C ALA A 53 15.39 9.41 6.08
N ASN A 54 16.22 8.42 5.76
CA ASN A 54 17.67 8.51 5.95
C ASN A 54 18.33 9.55 5.03
N SER A 55 17.86 9.68 3.78
CA SER A 55 18.30 10.70 2.84
C SER A 55 17.93 12.11 3.32
N ILE A 56 16.74 12.30 3.90
CA ILE A 56 16.32 13.57 4.51
C ILE A 56 17.22 13.89 5.72
N LYS A 57 17.45 12.93 6.64
CA LYS A 57 18.33 13.14 7.81
C LYS A 57 19.76 13.51 7.42
N SER A 58 20.23 13.04 6.27
CA SER A 58 21.57 13.32 5.74
C SER A 58 21.65 14.61 4.93
N ALA A 59 20.53 15.27 4.68
CA ALA A 59 20.50 16.52 3.93
C ALA A 59 21.16 17.68 4.69
N ARG A 60 21.91 18.52 3.96
CA ARG A 60 22.54 19.73 4.49
C ARG A 60 21.48 20.64 5.09
N GLY A 61 21.72 21.15 6.29
CA GLY A 61 20.83 22.09 6.98
C GLY A 61 19.81 21.44 7.93
N ILE A 62 19.62 20.12 7.87
CA ILE A 62 18.74 19.40 8.80
C ILE A 62 19.42 19.25 10.17
N LYS A 63 18.81 19.88 11.19
CA LYS A 63 19.33 19.93 12.57
C LYS A 63 18.77 18.80 13.44
N GLY A 64 19.37 18.59 14.62
CA GLY A 64 18.99 17.52 15.55
C GLY A 64 17.50 17.50 15.90
N ALA A 65 16.88 18.65 16.14
CA ALA A 65 15.45 18.74 16.44
C ALA A 65 14.57 18.22 15.28
N SER A 66 14.87 18.59 14.03
CA SER A 66 14.16 18.12 12.84
C SER A 66 14.40 16.63 12.59
N LYS A 67 15.61 16.12 12.86
CA LYS A 67 15.89 14.66 12.79
C LYS A 67 15.03 13.90 13.79
N ALA A 68 14.94 14.38 15.03
CA ALA A 68 14.13 13.77 16.07
C ALA A 68 12.62 13.81 15.74
N GLU A 69 12.15 14.88 15.09
CA GLU A 69 10.77 14.97 14.61
C GLU A 69 10.49 13.95 13.49
N LEU A 70 11.40 13.83 12.53
CA LEU A 70 11.28 12.80 11.49
C LEU A 70 11.30 11.38 12.08
N ASP A 71 12.13 11.11 13.09
CA ASP A 71 12.13 9.82 13.78
C ASP A 71 10.81 9.56 14.53
N ARG A 72 10.20 10.59 15.13
CA ARG A 72 8.87 10.50 15.74
C ARG A 72 7.80 10.20 14.70
N TYR A 73 7.83 10.89 13.57
CA TYR A 73 6.92 10.65 12.45
C TYR A 73 7.03 9.21 11.95
N MET A 74 8.24 8.70 11.71
CA MET A 74 8.44 7.31 11.26
C MET A 74 7.84 6.31 12.26
N ARG A 75 8.06 6.49 13.56
CA ARG A 75 7.46 5.64 14.60
C ARG A 75 5.94 5.72 14.63
N ALA A 76 5.38 6.92 14.50
CA ALA A 76 3.93 7.10 14.49
C ALA A 76 3.28 6.37 13.29
N GLN A 77 3.93 6.37 12.13
CA GLN A 77 3.48 5.61 10.96
C GLN A 77 3.56 4.10 11.18
N ASP A 78 4.61 3.61 11.85
CA ASP A 78 4.73 2.19 12.23
C ASP A 78 3.64 1.77 13.22
N GLU A 79 3.34 2.58 14.23
CA GLU A 79 2.24 2.31 15.16
C GLU A 79 0.87 2.37 14.46
N SER A 80 0.68 3.31 13.53
CA SER A 80 -0.54 3.38 12.73
C SER A 80 -0.72 2.14 11.86
N ALA A 81 0.37 1.59 11.29
CA ALA A 81 0.31 0.38 10.48
C ALA A 81 -0.17 -0.83 11.30
N LYS A 82 0.29 -0.99 12.55
CA LYS A 82 -0.17 -2.08 13.44
C LYS A 82 -1.68 -2.06 13.70
N ALA A 83 -2.33 -0.90 13.59
CA ALA A 83 -3.79 -0.81 13.76
C ALA A 83 -4.55 -1.51 12.61
N CYS A 84 -3.90 -1.78 11.47
CA CYS A 84 -4.50 -2.51 10.36
C CYS A 84 -4.77 -3.99 10.68
N ASP A 85 -4.05 -4.57 11.65
CA ASP A 85 -4.27 -5.94 12.13
C ASP A 85 -5.57 -6.09 12.93
N LEU A 86 -6.29 -4.98 13.19
CA LEU A 86 -7.56 -5.00 13.91
C LEU A 86 -8.64 -5.78 13.17
N ALA A 87 -8.75 -5.64 11.84
CA ALA A 87 -9.80 -6.31 11.06
C ALA A 87 -9.66 -7.84 11.10
N PRO A 88 -8.48 -8.43 10.79
CA PRO A 88 -8.26 -9.87 10.97
C PRO A 88 -8.49 -10.34 12.40
N LYS A 89 -8.05 -9.55 13.39
CA LYS A 89 -8.21 -9.91 14.81
C LYS A 89 -9.69 -9.96 15.23
N LEU A 90 -10.49 -8.98 14.81
CA LEU A 90 -11.92 -8.96 15.10
C LEU A 90 -12.66 -10.11 14.40
N ALA A 91 -12.28 -10.44 13.16
CA ALA A 91 -12.86 -11.58 12.44
C ALA A 91 -12.64 -12.90 13.19
N TYR A 92 -11.41 -13.09 13.72
CA TYR A 92 -11.08 -14.21 14.58
C TYR A 92 -11.86 -14.19 15.90
N ASP A 93 -11.84 -13.07 16.63
CA ASP A 93 -12.51 -12.93 17.93
C ASP A 93 -14.04 -13.14 17.82
N TRP A 94 -14.64 -12.79 16.68
CA TRP A 94 -16.07 -12.97 16.42
C TRP A 94 -16.44 -14.36 15.90
N ASN A 95 -15.48 -15.29 15.75
CA ASN A 95 -15.68 -16.61 15.16
C ASN A 95 -16.40 -16.55 13.80
N ILE A 96 -16.18 -15.48 13.03
CA ILE A 96 -16.78 -15.35 11.70
C ILE A 96 -16.17 -16.38 10.75
N GLU A 97 -14.95 -16.81 11.05
CA GLU A 97 -14.17 -17.68 10.21
C GLU A 97 -13.45 -18.76 11.05
N GLU A 98 -13.75 -20.03 10.78
CA GLU A 98 -12.79 -21.14 10.97
C GLU A 98 -12.33 -21.64 9.58
N PRO A 99 -11.51 -20.90 8.83
CA PRO A 99 -10.93 -21.43 7.59
C PRO A 99 -9.71 -22.27 7.96
N PRO A 100 -9.26 -23.19 7.09
CA PRO A 100 -7.93 -23.77 7.23
C PRO A 100 -6.91 -22.62 7.28
N LYS A 101 -5.86 -22.75 8.10
CA LYS A 101 -4.74 -21.78 8.27
C LYS A 101 -3.99 -21.38 6.99
N THR A 102 -4.44 -21.83 5.83
CA THR A 102 -3.84 -21.65 4.50
C THR A 102 -4.69 -20.78 3.57
N HIS A 103 -5.83 -20.26 4.03
CA HIS A 103 -6.69 -19.38 3.23
C HIS A 103 -6.50 -17.91 3.65
N VAL A 104 -6.39 -17.05 2.64
CA VAL A 104 -6.49 -15.60 2.78
C VAL A 104 -7.97 -15.23 2.64
N ASP A 105 -8.49 -14.52 3.64
CA ASP A 105 -9.87 -14.05 3.65
C ASP A 105 -10.00 -12.56 3.30
N MET A 106 -11.23 -12.05 3.32
CA MET A 106 -11.52 -10.64 3.02
C MET A 106 -10.99 -9.67 4.10
N TYR A 107 -10.84 -10.13 5.34
CA TYR A 107 -10.29 -9.36 6.46
C TYR A 107 -8.77 -9.25 6.37
N ASP A 108 -8.09 -10.31 5.93
CA ASP A 108 -6.66 -10.30 5.58
C ASP A 108 -6.40 -9.30 4.46
N VAL A 109 -7.18 -9.34 3.39
CA VAL A 109 -7.09 -8.36 2.28
C VAL A 109 -7.34 -6.94 2.79
N THR A 110 -8.27 -6.77 3.74
CA THR A 110 -8.55 -5.47 4.35
C THR A 110 -7.34 -4.96 5.17
N GLY A 111 -6.71 -5.84 5.95
CA GLY A 111 -5.48 -5.53 6.70
C GLY A 111 -4.33 -5.16 5.76
N ALA A 112 -4.07 -5.97 4.74
CA ALA A 112 -3.02 -5.73 3.75
C ALA A 112 -3.25 -4.41 2.98
N ARG A 113 -4.49 -4.12 2.57
CA ARG A 113 -4.85 -2.84 1.93
C ARG A 113 -4.59 -1.65 2.84
N CYS A 114 -4.90 -1.80 4.13
CA CYS A 114 -4.64 -0.76 5.12
C CYS A 114 -3.12 -0.52 5.27
N HIS A 115 -2.31 -1.58 5.39
CA HIS A 115 -0.84 -1.48 5.39
C HIS A 115 -0.34 -0.72 4.16
N TYR A 116 -0.76 -1.14 2.97
CA TYR A 116 -0.38 -0.48 1.71
C TYR A 116 -0.71 1.01 1.73
N SER A 117 -1.93 1.37 2.15
CA SER A 117 -2.40 2.76 2.12
C SER A 117 -1.58 3.67 3.04
N ILE A 118 -1.27 3.21 4.25
CA ILE A 118 -0.42 3.94 5.20
C ILE A 118 0.99 4.11 4.64
N ARG A 119 1.59 3.03 4.14
CA ARG A 119 2.97 3.07 3.60
C ARG A 119 3.06 3.96 2.36
N LYS A 120 2.03 3.96 1.51
CA LYS A 120 1.95 4.83 0.33
C LYS A 120 1.87 6.30 0.72
N GLN A 121 0.93 6.65 1.60
CA GLN A 121 0.79 8.03 2.08
C GLN A 121 2.09 8.51 2.76
N GLN A 122 2.71 7.65 3.57
CA GLN A 122 3.99 7.94 4.19
C GLN A 122 5.08 8.22 3.14
N ASN A 123 5.11 7.45 2.05
CA ASN A 123 6.07 7.64 0.96
C ASN A 123 5.87 8.96 0.23
N GLU A 124 4.63 9.32 -0.08
CA GLU A 124 4.27 10.58 -0.74
C GLU A 124 4.76 11.78 0.10
N ILE A 125 4.44 11.80 1.40
CA ILE A 125 4.90 12.84 2.32
C ILE A 125 6.44 12.90 2.37
N LEU A 126 7.13 11.76 2.46
CA LEU A 126 8.60 11.74 2.51
C LEU A 126 9.23 12.23 1.20
N ARG A 127 8.62 11.93 0.05
CA ARG A 127 9.07 12.45 -1.25
C ARG A 127 8.89 13.96 -1.32
N ASP A 128 7.77 14.48 -0.85
CA ASP A 128 7.51 15.93 -0.80
C ASP A 128 8.50 16.63 0.13
N LEU A 129 8.74 16.08 1.32
CA LEU A 129 9.75 16.61 2.24
C LEU A 129 11.16 16.59 1.65
N TYR A 130 11.50 15.54 0.90
CA TYR A 130 12.80 15.44 0.24
C TYR A 130 12.94 16.42 -0.93
N SER A 131 11.85 16.69 -1.66
CA SER A 131 11.87 17.60 -2.82
C SER A 131 12.07 19.07 -2.45
N ILE A 132 11.69 19.48 -1.22
CA ILE A 132 11.99 20.81 -0.67
C ILE A 132 13.50 21.11 -0.73
N LYS A 133 14.36 20.11 -0.58
CA LYS A 133 15.82 20.25 -0.66
C LYS A 133 16.31 20.55 -2.09
N THR A 134 15.56 20.15 -3.10
CA THR A 134 15.96 20.19 -4.52
C THR A 134 15.28 21.31 -5.30
N GLY A 135 14.40 22.08 -4.67
CA GLY A 135 13.80 23.30 -5.22
C GLY A 135 14.62 24.55 -4.96
#